data_AF-A0A924UGH4-F1
#
_entry.id   AF-A0A924UGH4-F1
#
_cell.length_a   1.000
_cell.length_b   1.000
_cell.length_c   1.000
_cell.angle_alpha   90.00
_cell.angle_beta   90.00
_cell.angle_gamma   90.00
#
_symmetry.space_group_name_H-M   'P 1'
#
loop_
_entity.id
_entity.type
_entity.pdbx_description
1 polymer ?
#
loop_
_entity_poly.entity_id
_entity_poly.type
_entity_poly.pdbx_seq_one_letter_code
_entity_poly.pdbx_strand_id
1 'polypeptide(L)'
;MIQHIDSDDEQKTNDQSETTSKKKASKVKIKFPFSDLLRAQVPKAFAVAEKVATDWKNEGNFTELGLKSPLADAVATQALQKAKEVEKKLEEKGVFTLAKMGVEMAKSQLEQFKKKK
;
A
#
# COMPACT_ATOMS: atom_id res chain seq x y z
N MET A 1 65.93 -27.82 7.06
CA MET A 1 64.83 -27.15 7.78
C MET A 1 63.75 -26.90 6.75
N ILE A 2 62.72 -27.75 6.76
CA ILE A 2 61.70 -27.84 5.71
C ILE A 2 60.57 -26.88 6.09
N GLN A 3 60.31 -25.85 5.30
CA GLN A 3 59.10 -25.04 5.44
C GLN A 3 58.00 -25.61 4.53
N HIS A 4 56.88 -25.91 5.18
CA HIS A 4 55.65 -26.45 4.62
C HIS A 4 54.84 -25.37 3.88
N ILE A 5 54.02 -25.86 2.95
CA ILE A 5 53.15 -25.17 2.00
C ILE A 5 51.71 -25.06 2.54
N ASP A 6 51.05 -23.96 2.19
CA ASP A 6 49.61 -23.59 2.05
C ASP A 6 48.55 -23.98 3.09
N SER A 7 47.73 -22.99 3.48
CA SER A 7 46.27 -23.12 3.61
C SER A 7 45.59 -21.74 3.67
N ASP A 8 44.69 -21.53 2.71
CA ASP A 8 43.71 -20.45 2.61
C ASP A 8 42.73 -20.36 3.79
N ASP A 9 42.10 -19.19 3.89
CA ASP A 9 40.67 -18.98 4.15
C ASP A 9 40.23 -18.29 5.46
N GLU A 10 39.22 -17.43 5.26
CA GLU A 10 38.32 -16.74 6.18
C GLU A 10 38.80 -15.51 6.98
N GLN A 11 38.75 -14.35 6.31
CA GLN A 11 38.40 -13.08 6.96
C GLN A 11 36.95 -13.15 7.47
N LYS A 12 36.77 -13.41 8.76
CA LYS A 12 35.49 -13.17 9.45
C LYS A 12 35.27 -11.67 9.66
N THR A 13 34.50 -11.05 8.76
CA THR A 13 33.87 -9.76 8.99
C THR A 13 32.84 -9.91 10.11
N ASN A 14 33.15 -9.33 11.27
CA ASN A 14 32.27 -9.21 12.42
C ASN A 14 31.12 -8.26 12.09
N ASP A 15 30.06 -8.80 11.45
CA ASP A 15 28.82 -8.09 11.18
C ASP A 15 27.99 -8.02 12.48
N GLN A 16 28.35 -7.07 13.33
CA GLN A 16 27.59 -6.74 14.54
C GLN A 16 26.43 -5.81 14.16
N SER A 17 25.45 -6.34 13.42
CA SER A 17 24.15 -5.69 13.23
C SER A 17 23.27 -5.97 14.46
N GLU A 18 23.52 -5.23 15.54
CA GLU A 18 22.54 -5.04 16.59
C GLU A 18 21.32 -4.26 16.09
N THR A 19 20.15 -4.61 16.64
CA THR A 19 18.91 -3.84 16.67
C THR A 19 18.04 -3.75 15.40
N THR A 20 17.06 -4.64 15.29
CA THR A 20 15.66 -4.35 15.68
C THR A 20 14.76 -5.40 15.06
N SER A 21 14.00 -6.09 15.90
CA SER A 21 12.86 -6.90 15.49
C SER A 21 11.75 -6.00 14.93
N LYS A 22 11.96 -5.38 13.77
CA LYS A 22 10.88 -4.84 12.95
C LYS A 22 10.04 -6.06 12.55
N LYS A 23 8.84 -6.19 13.13
CA LYS A 23 7.74 -6.99 12.54
C LYS A 23 7.84 -6.78 11.03
N LYS A 24 8.15 -7.82 10.26
CA LYS A 24 8.30 -7.73 8.80
C LYS A 24 6.98 -7.19 8.25
N ALA A 25 6.92 -5.89 7.98
CA ALA A 25 5.74 -5.23 7.44
C ALA A 25 5.33 -5.98 6.18
N SER A 26 4.05 -6.36 6.09
CA SER A 26 3.61 -7.24 5.02
C SER A 26 3.67 -6.49 3.69
N LYS A 27 4.68 -6.79 2.87
CA LYS A 27 4.87 -6.15 1.57
C LYS A 27 3.78 -6.62 0.61
N VAL A 28 3.00 -5.68 0.08
CA VAL A 28 1.92 -5.97 -0.86
C VAL A 28 2.49 -6.01 -2.26
N LYS A 29 2.22 -7.11 -3.00
CA LYS A 29 2.56 -7.24 -4.43
C LYS A 29 1.27 -7.30 -5.23
N ILE A 30 1.07 -6.34 -6.12
CA ILE A 30 -0.12 -6.25 -6.96
C ILE A 30 -0.03 -7.32 -8.06
N LYS A 31 -0.98 -8.26 -8.08
CA LYS A 31 -1.04 -9.33 -9.09
C LYS A 31 -2.41 -9.36 -9.74
N PHE A 32 -2.43 -9.24 -11.07
CA PHE A 32 -3.60 -9.43 -11.92
C PHE A 32 -3.13 -9.89 -13.32
N PRO A 33 -4.01 -10.40 -14.20
CA PRO A 33 -3.62 -10.82 -15.55
C PRO A 33 -2.84 -9.73 -16.28
N PHE A 34 -1.74 -10.10 -16.94
CA PHE A 34 -0.83 -9.17 -17.64
C PHE A 34 -0.12 -8.12 -16.76
N SER A 35 -0.26 -8.18 -15.43
CA SER A 35 0.44 -7.25 -14.52
C SER A 35 1.96 -7.30 -14.65
N ASP A 36 2.54 -8.45 -15.01
CA ASP A 36 3.98 -8.56 -15.24
C ASP A 36 4.44 -7.78 -16.48
N LEU A 37 3.62 -7.75 -17.55
CA LEU A 37 3.90 -6.92 -18.72
C LEU A 37 3.85 -5.43 -18.36
N LEU A 38 2.83 -5.01 -17.61
CA LEU A 38 2.72 -3.63 -17.16
C LEU A 38 3.83 -3.24 -16.18
N ARG A 39 4.25 -4.16 -15.31
CA ARG A 39 5.39 -3.95 -14.41
C ARG A 39 6.69 -3.77 -15.20
N ALA A 40 6.86 -4.47 -16.32
CA ALA A 40 8.01 -4.28 -17.22
C ALA A 40 7.95 -2.93 -17.96
N GLN A 41 6.77 -2.49 -18.40
CA GLN A 41 6.58 -1.24 -19.14
C GLN A 41 6.67 0.00 -18.25
N VAL A 42 6.08 -0.04 -17.06
CA VAL A 42 6.00 1.09 -16.12
C VAL A 42 6.44 0.68 -14.70
N PRO A 43 7.72 0.27 -14.52
CA PRO A 43 8.21 -0.28 -13.25
C PRO A 43 8.09 0.69 -12.09
N LYS A 44 8.31 1.99 -12.35
CA LYS A 44 8.22 3.04 -11.32
C LYS A 44 6.80 3.20 -10.79
N ALA A 45 5.80 3.25 -11.67
CA ALA A 45 4.41 3.39 -11.25
C ALA A 45 3.94 2.19 -10.42
N PHE A 46 4.35 0.97 -10.82
CA PHE A 46 4.08 -0.24 -10.04
C PHE A 46 4.75 -0.20 -8.66
N ALA A 47 6.00 0.26 -8.56
CA ALA A 47 6.68 0.38 -7.28
C ALA A 47 5.97 1.36 -6.33
N VAL A 48 5.52 2.51 -6.85
CA VAL A 48 4.73 3.48 -6.07
C VAL A 48 3.41 2.86 -5.63
N ALA A 49 2.67 2.20 -6.54
CA ALA A 49 1.40 1.58 -6.21
C ALA A 49 1.54 0.46 -5.16
N GLU A 50 2.56 -0.40 -5.29
CA GLU A 50 2.86 -1.44 -4.30
C GLU A 50 3.28 -0.85 -2.95
N LYS A 51 4.03 0.27 -2.94
CA LYS A 51 4.37 1.01 -1.72
C LYS A 51 3.11 1.58 -1.06
N VAL A 52 2.27 2.29 -1.81
CA VAL A 52 1.00 2.84 -1.30
C VAL A 52 0.12 1.73 -0.75
N ALA A 53 -0.04 0.63 -1.47
CA ALA A 53 -0.84 -0.50 -1.01
C ALA A 53 -0.26 -1.15 0.27
N THR A 54 1.07 -1.23 0.36
CA THR A 54 1.77 -1.71 1.56
C THR A 54 1.52 -0.77 2.74
N ASP A 55 1.67 0.54 2.56
CA ASP A 55 1.44 1.52 3.61
C ASP A 55 -0.03 1.54 4.02
N TRP A 56 -0.95 1.44 3.07
CA TRP A 56 -2.39 1.37 3.34
C TRP A 56 -2.74 0.19 4.24
N LYS A 57 -2.15 -0.98 3.95
CA LYS A 57 -2.39 -2.22 4.71
C LYS A 57 -1.75 -2.20 6.10
N ASN A 58 -0.58 -1.57 6.22
CA ASN A 58 0.18 -1.56 7.47
C ASN A 58 -0.03 -0.27 8.29
N GLU A 59 -1.05 0.53 7.97
CA GLU A 59 -1.36 1.81 8.64
C GLU A 59 -0.18 2.79 8.63
N GLY A 60 0.56 2.82 7.52
CA GLY A 60 1.67 3.74 7.30
C GLY A 60 1.20 5.17 6.99
N ASN A 61 2.14 6.11 7.07
CA ASN A 61 1.89 7.54 6.88
C ASN A 61 2.02 8.02 5.42
N PHE A 62 2.19 7.08 4.46
CA PHE A 62 2.35 7.35 3.03
C PHE A 62 3.53 8.28 2.69
N THR A 63 4.58 8.29 3.49
CA THR A 63 5.73 9.20 3.33
C THR A 63 6.60 8.81 2.14
N GLU A 64 7.03 9.81 1.36
CA GLU A 64 7.97 9.69 0.23
C GLU A 64 7.49 8.70 -0.84
N LEU A 65 6.36 8.98 -1.49
CA LEU A 65 5.79 8.08 -2.50
C LEU A 65 6.70 7.88 -3.71
N GLY A 66 7.80 8.64 -3.81
CA GLY A 66 8.79 8.51 -4.88
C GLY A 66 8.31 9.14 -6.18
N LEU A 67 7.38 10.10 -6.08
CA LEU A 67 6.94 10.88 -7.22
C LEU A 67 8.04 11.84 -7.66
N LYS A 68 8.10 12.11 -8.97
CA LYS A 68 9.14 12.96 -9.57
C LYS A 68 9.12 14.41 -9.06
N SER A 69 7.97 14.86 -8.57
CA SER A 69 7.79 16.23 -8.09
C SER A 69 7.49 16.21 -6.58
N PRO A 70 8.27 16.93 -5.75
CA PRO A 70 8.03 17.02 -4.31
C PRO A 70 6.64 17.56 -3.96
N LEU A 71 6.10 18.48 -4.77
CA LEU A 71 4.77 19.03 -4.56
C LEU A 71 3.68 17.97 -4.83
N ALA A 72 3.85 17.16 -5.86
CA ALA A 72 2.94 16.06 -6.14
C ALA A 72 2.99 15.01 -5.02
N ASP A 73 4.17 14.76 -4.45
CA ASP A 73 4.37 13.85 -3.32
C ASP A 73 3.62 14.34 -2.07
N ALA A 74 3.74 15.62 -1.74
CA ALA A 74 3.03 16.23 -0.61
C ALA A 74 1.50 16.18 -0.77
N VAL A 75 1.00 16.54 -1.96
CA VAL A 75 -0.44 16.50 -2.26
C VAL A 75 -0.97 15.07 -2.23
N ALA A 76 -0.26 14.12 -2.84
CA ALA A 76 -0.65 12.71 -2.84
C ALA A 76 -0.65 12.13 -1.41
N THR A 77 0.35 12.46 -0.60
CA THR A 77 0.42 12.06 0.81
C THR A 77 -0.80 12.57 1.58
N GLN A 78 -1.13 13.86 1.47
CA GLN A 78 -2.30 14.44 2.14
C GLN A 78 -3.61 13.82 1.66
N ALA A 79 -3.73 13.56 0.36
CA ALA A 79 -4.92 12.93 -0.21
C ALA A 79 -5.10 11.49 0.32
N LEU A 80 -4.04 10.70 0.37
CA LEU A 80 -4.07 9.33 0.90
C LEU A 80 -4.39 9.31 2.40
N GLN A 81 -3.81 10.23 3.19
CA GLN A 81 -4.13 10.37 4.61
C GLN A 81 -5.61 10.69 4.82
N LYS A 82 -6.16 11.67 4.09
CA LYS A 82 -7.59 12.00 4.16
C LYS A 82 -8.48 10.83 3.74
N ALA A 83 -8.08 10.08 2.70
CA ALA A 83 -8.83 8.92 2.27
C ALA A 83 -8.84 7.82 3.36
N LYS A 84 -7.72 7.62 4.06
CA LYS A 84 -7.63 6.73 5.23
C LYS A 84 -8.49 7.19 6.40
N GLU A 85 -8.54 8.49 6.67
CA GLU A 85 -9.45 9.04 7.70
C GLU A 85 -10.92 8.77 7.36
N VAL A 86 -11.29 8.92 6.09
CA VAL A 86 -12.65 8.65 5.62
C VAL A 86 -12.99 7.17 5.72
N GLU A 87 -12.06 6.28 5.33
CA GLU A 87 -12.20 4.82 5.53
C GLU A 87 -12.46 4.50 7.00
N LYS A 88 -11.63 5.01 7.93
CA LYS A 88 -11.82 4.79 9.37
C LYS A 88 -13.17 5.32 9.86
N LYS A 89 -13.58 6.52 9.44
CA LYS A 89 -14.89 7.09 9.77
C LYS A 89 -16.05 6.27 9.22
N LEU A 90 -15.89 5.64 8.06
CA LEU A 90 -16.86 4.71 7.45
C LEU A 90 -16.85 3.35 8.13
N GLU A 91 -15.72 2.84 8.61
CA GLU A 91 -15.73 1.63 9.43
C GLU A 91 -16.48 1.87 10.75
N GLU A 92 -16.29 3.04 11.36
CA GLU A 92 -16.95 3.42 12.62
C GLU A 92 -18.44 3.78 12.45
N LYS A 93 -18.84 4.42 11.33
CA LYS A 93 -20.19 4.98 11.15
C LYS A 93 -20.94 4.46 9.91
N GLY A 94 -20.27 3.73 9.02
CA GLY A 94 -20.67 3.50 7.64
C GLY A 94 -21.77 2.46 7.46
N VAL A 95 -21.98 1.54 8.39
CA VAL A 95 -23.14 0.63 8.34
C VAL A 95 -24.45 1.44 8.34
N PHE A 96 -24.51 2.51 9.15
CA PHE A 96 -25.69 3.35 9.26
C PHE A 96 -25.90 4.22 8.02
N THR A 97 -24.84 4.82 7.48
CA THR A 97 -24.91 5.68 6.28
C THR A 97 -25.22 4.87 5.02
N LEU A 98 -24.60 3.71 4.85
CA LEU A 98 -24.85 2.82 3.72
C LEU A 98 -26.30 2.29 3.75
N ALA A 99 -26.80 1.91 4.93
CA ALA A 99 -28.19 1.51 5.11
C ALA A 99 -29.16 2.65 4.75
N LYS A 100 -28.92 3.88 5.23
CA LYS A 100 -29.77 5.04 4.92
C LYS A 100 -29.82 5.33 3.41
N MET A 101 -28.66 5.30 2.75
CA MET A 101 -28.54 5.56 1.31
C MET A 101 -29.20 4.45 0.48
N GLY A 102 -29.05 3.19 0.90
CA GLY A 102 -29.76 2.05 0.30
C GLY A 102 -31.28 2.19 0.42
N VAL A 103 -31.77 2.61 1.59
CA VAL A 103 -33.21 2.87 1.82
C VAL A 103 -33.72 4.03 0.96
N GLU A 104 -32.96 5.13 0.84
CA GLU A 104 -33.33 6.26 -0.02
C GLU A 104 -33.35 5.88 -1.51
N MET A 105 -32.38 5.08 -1.98
CA MET A 105 -32.39 4.58 -3.35
C MET A 105 -33.57 3.64 -3.61
N ALA A 106 -33.87 2.72 -2.69
CA ALA A 106 -35.02 1.83 -2.82
C ALA A 106 -36.34 2.61 -2.86
N LYS A 107 -36.48 3.65 -2.01
CA LYS A 107 -37.64 4.55 -2.03
C LYS A 107 -37.75 5.31 -3.36
N SER A 108 -36.64 5.86 -3.86
CA SER A 108 -36.63 6.58 -5.15
C SER A 108 -37.03 5.69 -6.32
N GLN A 109 -36.55 4.43 -6.36
CA GLN A 109 -36.96 3.47 -7.38
C GLN A 109 -38.45 3.10 -7.26
N LEU A 110 -38.95 2.90 -6.03
CA LEU A 110 -40.36 2.59 -5.78
C LEU A 110 -41.29 3.73 -6.24
N GLU A 111 -40.92 4.98 -5.95
CA GLU A 111 -41.67 6.17 -6.39
C GLU A 111 -41.64 6.35 -7.91
N GLN A 112 -40.51 6.06 -8.56
CA GLN A 112 -40.40 6.07 -10.03
C GLN A 112 -41.27 4.97 -10.68
N PHE A 113 -41.36 3.80 -10.06
CA PHE A 113 -42.26 2.72 -10.51
C PHE A 113 -43.73 3.06 -10.32
N LYS A 114 -44.11 3.71 -9.20
CA LYS A 114 -45.48 4.18 -8.96
C LYS A 114 -45.92 5.27 -9.94
N LYS A 115 -45.02 6.18 -10.35
CA LYS A 115 -45.34 7.27 -11.30
C LYS A 115 -45.47 6.83 -12.77
N LYS A 116 -44.99 5.63 -13.13
CA LYS A 116 -45.07 5.07 -14.49
C LYS A 116 -46.31 4.19 -14.73
N LYS A 117 -47.16 4.00 -13.72
CA LYS A 117 -48.40 3.23 -13.78
C LYS A 117 -49.59 4.18 -13.71
#